data_AF-A0A0F8YKN9-F1
#
_entry.id   AF-A0A0F8YKN9-F1
#
_cell.length_a   1.000
_cell.length_b   1.000
_cell.length_c   1.000
_cell.angle_alpha   90.00
_cell.angle_beta   90.00
_cell.angle_gamma   90.00
#
_symmetry.space_group_name_H-M   'P 1'
#
loop_
_entity.id
_entity.type
_entity.pdbx_description
1 polymer ?
#
loop_
_entity_poly.entity_id
_entity_poly.type
_entity_poly.pdbx_seq_one_letter_code
_entity_poly.pdbx_strand_id
1 'polypeptide(L)'
;MARKSLGKFSQEIPTGLFPDIEADKSPLWADGRNVLFEDGGARPTLGRIVIAIKTQAHPGTGLIEMIQGAKKTLFWGTPKVGTDNGKLFRWQEGDTSIEDVSRVGDYTGTGIWSLVPWGEWVLATNGVDPPQVYGHPDDVNDFIDLYNATGVTGLLAGDTWELVTATQAFIFALNMDFNNQAFKWSTEDNVQVWNPLPSNQAGDGVARNLYSEIIAVSALANGL
;
A
#
# COMPACT_ATOMS: atom_id res chain seq x y z
N MET A 1 -32.50 -23.38 38.88
CA MET A 1 -32.42 -23.92 37.49
C MET A 1 -32.10 -22.73 36.57
N ALA A 2 -30.82 -22.50 36.26
CA ALA A 2 -30.39 -21.30 35.53
C ALA A 2 -30.39 -21.58 34.02
N ARG A 3 -31.14 -20.78 33.25
CA ARG A 3 -31.14 -20.80 31.79
C ARG A 3 -29.78 -20.31 31.28
N LYS A 4 -29.07 -21.14 30.52
CA LYS A 4 -27.91 -20.72 29.72
C LYS A 4 -28.43 -20.03 28.46
N SER A 5 -28.07 -18.76 28.26
CA SER A 5 -28.25 -18.07 26.98
C SER A 5 -27.05 -18.35 26.07
N LEU A 6 -27.30 -18.49 24.77
CA LEU A 6 -26.28 -18.50 23.72
C LEU A 6 -25.72 -17.08 23.58
N GLY A 7 -24.49 -16.87 24.05
CA GLY A 7 -23.74 -15.65 23.78
C GLY A 7 -23.21 -15.67 22.36
N LYS A 8 -23.50 -14.63 21.58
CA LYS A 8 -22.83 -14.36 20.30
C LYS A 8 -21.37 -14.00 20.62
N PHE A 9 -20.43 -14.89 20.30
CA PHE A 9 -19.02 -14.52 20.33
C PHE A 9 -18.73 -13.62 19.12
N SER A 10 -18.63 -12.31 19.33
CA SER A 10 -18.08 -11.37 18.34
C SER A 10 -16.55 -11.33 18.48
N GLN A 11 -15.89 -12.49 18.35
CA GLN A 11 -14.46 -12.51 18.15
C GLN A 11 -14.22 -12.70 16.67
N GLU A 12 -13.97 -11.58 16.01
CA GLU A 12 -13.42 -11.55 14.66
C GLU A 12 -12.15 -12.41 14.64
N ILE A 13 -12.07 -13.29 13.65
CA ILE A 13 -10.89 -14.14 13.43
C ILE A 13 -9.69 -13.21 13.27
N PRO A 14 -8.58 -13.39 13.99
CA PRO A 14 -7.37 -12.59 13.79
C PRO A 14 -6.92 -12.74 12.33
N THR A 15 -7.08 -11.69 11.54
CA THR A 15 -6.56 -11.60 10.19
C THR A 15 -5.20 -10.89 10.27
N GLY A 16 -4.18 -11.49 9.67
CA GLY A 16 -2.80 -11.02 9.77
C GLY A 16 -2.01 -11.34 8.51
N LEU A 17 -0.85 -10.71 8.39
CA LEU A 17 0.10 -10.94 7.31
C LEU A 17 1.14 -11.96 7.80
N PHE A 18 1.34 -13.02 7.02
CA PHE A 18 2.23 -14.12 7.35
C PHE A 18 3.21 -14.29 6.19
N PRO A 19 4.49 -13.87 6.31
CA PRO A 19 5.48 -14.28 5.33
C PRO A 19 5.64 -15.80 5.43
N ASP A 20 5.64 -16.46 4.29
CA ASP A 20 5.90 -17.89 4.24
C ASP A 20 7.42 -18.13 4.31
N ILE A 21 7.81 -19.28 4.87
CA ILE A 21 9.22 -19.67 4.96
C ILE A 21 9.74 -20.20 3.61
N GLU A 22 8.83 -20.58 2.71
CA GLU A 22 9.11 -21.05 1.36
C GLU A 22 8.40 -20.13 0.34
N ALA A 23 9.17 -19.53 -0.58
CA ALA A 23 8.67 -18.54 -1.55
C ALA A 23 7.69 -19.12 -2.60
N ASP A 24 7.64 -20.45 -2.75
CA ASP A 24 7.05 -21.11 -3.93
C ASP A 24 5.74 -21.85 -3.65
N LYS A 25 5.16 -21.72 -2.45
CA LYS A 25 3.90 -22.42 -2.09
C LYS A 25 2.67 -21.52 -2.16
N SER A 26 1.59 -22.10 -2.69
CA SER A 26 0.29 -21.44 -2.87
C SER A 26 -0.24 -20.79 -1.58
N PRO A 27 -0.92 -19.64 -1.69
CA PRO A 27 -1.38 -18.87 -0.53
C PRO A 27 -2.38 -19.61 0.37
N LEU A 28 -2.39 -19.15 1.63
CA LEU A 28 -2.96 -19.66 2.89
C LEU A 28 -4.36 -20.32 2.86
N TRP A 29 -5.15 -20.17 1.80
CA TRP A 29 -6.58 -20.54 1.78
C TRP A 29 -6.90 -21.76 0.91
N ALA A 30 -5.91 -22.37 0.25
CA ALA A 30 -6.18 -23.44 -0.71
C ALA A 30 -6.69 -24.74 -0.05
N ASP A 31 -6.22 -25.12 1.14
CA ASP A 31 -6.61 -26.41 1.74
C ASP A 31 -6.75 -26.46 3.27
N GLY A 32 -6.56 -25.35 3.99
CA GLY A 32 -6.73 -25.31 5.46
C GLY A 32 -5.78 -26.22 6.25
N ARG A 33 -4.80 -26.87 5.62
CA ARG A 33 -3.86 -27.81 6.28
C ARG A 33 -2.75 -27.09 7.05
N ASN A 34 -2.59 -25.78 6.83
CA ASN A 34 -1.55 -24.95 7.42
C ASN A 34 -2.04 -24.11 8.62
N VAL A 35 -3.27 -24.34 9.08
CA VAL A 35 -3.90 -23.64 10.21
C VAL A 35 -4.22 -24.65 11.31
N LEU A 36 -3.74 -24.40 12.51
CA LEU A 36 -4.11 -25.15 13.71
C LEU A 36 -5.26 -24.41 14.40
N PHE A 37 -6.40 -25.07 14.56
CA PHE A 37 -7.52 -24.53 15.31
C PHE A 37 -7.46 -25.08 16.74
N GLU A 38 -7.04 -24.24 17.69
CA GLU A 38 -6.99 -24.58 19.12
C GLU A 38 -7.59 -23.42 19.94
N ASP A 39 -8.33 -23.76 21.00
CA ASP A 39 -8.94 -22.80 21.94
C ASP A 39 -9.76 -21.66 21.31
N GLY A 40 -10.50 -21.96 20.23
CA GLY A 40 -11.38 -21.00 19.56
C GLY A 40 -10.65 -19.97 18.68
N GLY A 41 -9.36 -20.14 18.43
CA GLY A 41 -8.58 -19.31 17.51
C GLY A 41 -7.95 -20.12 16.37
N ALA A 42 -7.69 -19.45 15.25
CA ALA A 42 -6.82 -19.95 14.19
C ALA A 42 -5.38 -19.54 14.52
N ARG A 43 -4.48 -20.50 14.75
CA ARG A 43 -3.05 -20.26 14.92
C ARG A 43 -2.29 -20.71 13.66
N PRO A 44 -1.26 -19.97 13.22
CA PRO A 44 -0.37 -20.46 12.19
C PRO A 44 0.37 -21.72 12.70
N THR A 45 0.71 -22.62 11.78
CA THR A 45 1.49 -23.82 12.04
C THR A 45 2.89 -23.51 12.60
N LEU A 46 3.45 -24.46 13.35
CA LEU A 46 4.82 -24.39 13.91
C LEU A 46 5.85 -24.04 12.80
N GLY A 47 6.66 -23.00 13.05
CA GLY A 47 7.69 -22.52 12.12
C GLY A 47 7.45 -21.12 11.54
N ARG A 48 6.29 -20.50 11.80
CA ARG A 48 5.99 -19.13 11.37
C ARG A 48 6.14 -18.13 12.52
N ILE A 49 6.80 -17.01 12.24
CA ILE A 49 6.87 -15.87 13.17
C ILE A 49 5.72 -14.93 12.84
N VAL A 50 4.93 -14.60 13.85
CA VAL A 50 3.88 -13.59 13.73
C VAL A 50 4.56 -12.22 13.63
N ILE A 51 4.44 -11.57 12.47
CA ILE A 51 4.94 -10.20 12.27
C ILE A 51 3.98 -9.17 12.88
N ALA A 52 2.67 -9.40 12.74
CA ALA A 52 1.65 -8.50 13.24
C ALA A 52 0.39 -9.28 13.62
N ILE A 53 -0.03 -9.17 14.89
CA ILE A 53 -1.43 -9.41 15.28
C ILE A 53 -2.05 -8.04 15.44
N LYS A 54 -2.94 -7.67 14.52
CA LYS A 54 -3.77 -6.48 14.72
C LYS A 54 -4.85 -6.82 15.73
N THR A 55 -4.82 -6.14 16.88
CA THR A 55 -5.91 -6.17 17.88
C THR A 55 -7.01 -5.14 17.56
N GLN A 56 -6.82 -4.31 16.53
CA GLN A 56 -7.82 -3.36 16.04
C GLN A 56 -8.33 -3.74 14.64
N ALA A 57 -9.62 -3.51 14.43
CA ALA A 57 -10.49 -4.07 13.38
C ALA A 57 -10.19 -3.64 11.93
N HIS A 58 -9.02 -3.07 11.62
CA HIS A 58 -8.78 -2.43 10.32
C HIS A 58 -7.79 -3.23 9.46
N PRO A 59 -8.24 -3.81 8.32
CA PRO A 59 -7.38 -4.57 7.44
C PRO A 59 -6.23 -3.70 6.94
N GLY A 60 -5.02 -4.27 6.90
CA GLY A 60 -3.91 -3.63 6.19
C GLY A 60 -4.20 -3.59 4.70
N THR A 61 -3.91 -2.47 4.05
CA THR A 61 -4.04 -2.30 2.60
C THR A 61 -2.70 -1.87 2.01
N GLY A 62 -2.49 -2.12 0.72
CA GLY A 62 -1.27 -1.72 0.04
C GLY A 62 0.00 -2.38 0.60
N LEU A 63 -0.04 -3.69 0.86
CA LEU A 63 1.15 -4.41 1.31
C LEU A 63 2.17 -4.51 0.19
N ILE A 64 3.41 -4.13 0.48
CA ILE A 64 4.57 -4.39 -0.37
C ILE A 64 5.72 -4.99 0.46
N GLU A 65 6.54 -5.80 -0.20
CA GLU A 65 7.81 -6.31 0.31
C GLU A 65 8.94 -5.75 -0.53
N MET A 66 10.03 -5.36 0.12
CA MET A 66 11.27 -4.98 -0.55
C MET A 66 12.49 -5.35 0.30
N ILE A 67 13.66 -5.29 -0.31
CA ILE A 67 14.93 -5.37 0.41
C ILE A 67 15.43 -3.95 0.61
N GLN A 68 15.62 -3.54 1.86
CA GLN A 68 16.24 -2.26 2.20
C GLN A 68 17.60 -2.55 2.83
N GLY A 69 18.68 -2.17 2.14
CA GLY A 69 20.03 -2.61 2.47
C GLY A 69 20.18 -4.14 2.37
N ALA A 70 20.27 -4.82 3.51
CA ALA A 70 20.42 -6.29 3.59
C ALA A 70 19.27 -6.99 4.33
N LYS A 71 18.21 -6.26 4.68
CA LYS A 71 17.06 -6.78 5.42
C LYS A 71 15.81 -6.79 4.55
N LYS A 72 15.02 -7.84 4.65
CA LYS A 72 13.64 -7.82 4.13
C LYS A 72 12.81 -6.83 4.93
N THR A 73 12.08 -5.98 4.24
CA THR A 73 11.23 -4.96 4.85
C THR A 73 9.84 -5.03 4.24
N LEU A 74 8.83 -4.99 5.11
CA LEU A 74 7.42 -4.94 4.74
C LEU A 74 6.88 -3.55 5.04
N PHE A 75 6.12 -2.99 4.09
CA PHE A 75 5.34 -1.78 4.29
C PHE A 75 3.88 -2.04 4.00
N TRP A 76 3.00 -1.43 4.78
CA TRP A 76 1.56 -1.44 4.51
C TRP A 76 0.91 -0.23 5.15
N GLY A 77 -0.28 0.11 4.68
CA GLY A 77 -1.09 1.16 5.27
C GLY A 77 -2.35 0.65 5.94
N THR A 78 -2.97 1.51 6.72
CA THR A 78 -4.36 1.38 7.17
C THR A 78 -5.15 2.59 6.73
N PRO A 79 -6.33 2.41 6.11
CA PRO A 79 -7.19 3.53 5.79
C PRO A 79 -7.69 4.19 7.08
N LYS A 80 -8.07 5.46 7.01
CA LYS A 80 -8.80 6.12 8.10
C LYS A 80 -10.14 5.42 8.32
N VAL A 81 -10.47 5.13 9.59
CA VAL A 81 -11.77 4.57 9.96
C VAL A 81 -12.29 5.28 11.21
N GLY A 82 -13.47 5.93 11.07
CA GLY A 82 -14.05 6.71 12.17
C GLY A 82 -13.14 7.84 12.62
N THR A 83 -12.72 7.80 13.89
CA THR A 83 -11.80 8.77 14.50
C THR A 83 -10.33 8.38 14.35
N ASP A 84 -10.04 7.15 13.94
CA ASP A 84 -8.67 6.67 13.79
C ASP A 84 -8.12 7.14 12.46
N ASN A 85 -7.13 8.02 12.52
CA ASN A 85 -6.43 8.48 11.33
C ASN A 85 -5.76 7.29 10.62
N GLY A 86 -5.66 7.39 9.29
CA GLY A 86 -4.90 6.41 8.53
C GLY A 86 -3.44 6.38 9.04
N LYS A 87 -2.74 5.28 8.82
CA LYS A 87 -1.34 5.10 9.23
C LYS A 87 -0.56 4.31 8.19
N LEU A 88 0.75 4.52 8.12
CA LEU A 88 1.70 3.69 7.38
C LEU A 88 2.63 3.00 8.38
N PHE A 89 2.88 1.73 8.13
CA PHE A 89 3.66 0.89 9.02
C PHE A 89 4.83 0.24 8.28
N ARG A 90 5.88 -0.01 9.05
CA ARG A 90 7.08 -0.74 8.62
C ARG A 90 7.35 -1.89 9.58
N TRP A 91 7.85 -2.99 9.02
CA TRP A 91 8.53 -4.04 9.76
C TRP A 91 9.77 -4.49 9.00
N GLN A 92 10.91 -4.63 9.67
CA GLN A 92 12.12 -5.18 9.07
C GLN A 92 12.50 -6.53 9.69
N GLU A 93 13.21 -7.32 8.91
CA GLU A 93 13.78 -8.58 9.36
C GLU A 93 14.69 -8.38 10.58
N GLY A 94 14.39 -9.16 11.63
CA GLY A 94 15.06 -9.08 12.92
C GLY A 94 14.39 -8.13 13.92
N ASP A 95 13.40 -7.33 13.50
CA ASP A 95 12.67 -6.45 14.40
C ASP A 95 11.61 -7.22 15.18
N THR A 96 11.48 -6.88 16.46
CA THR A 96 10.49 -7.49 17.37
C THR A 96 9.17 -6.73 17.42
N SER A 97 9.08 -5.59 16.73
CA SER A 97 7.92 -4.70 16.75
C SER A 97 7.67 -4.09 15.38
N ILE A 98 6.43 -3.66 15.17
CA ILE A 98 6.01 -2.85 14.04
C ILE A 98 6.26 -1.39 14.38
N GLU A 99 6.76 -0.63 13.42
CA GLU A 99 6.97 0.80 13.54
C GLU A 99 5.88 1.56 12.79
N ASP A 100 5.34 2.60 13.43
CA ASP A 100 4.55 3.63 12.74
C ASP A 100 5.54 4.59 12.08
N VAL A 101 5.51 4.62 10.75
CA VAL A 101 6.37 5.47 9.91
C VAL A 101 5.56 6.54 9.18
N SER A 102 4.37 6.88 9.71
CA SER A 102 3.50 7.87 9.10
C SER A 102 4.14 9.26 9.12
N ARG A 103 3.83 10.08 8.10
CA ARG A 103 4.23 11.48 8.09
C ARG A 103 3.71 12.23 9.32
N VAL A 104 4.38 13.32 9.65
CA VAL A 104 3.88 14.30 10.63
C VAL A 104 2.58 14.94 10.12
N GLY A 105 1.58 15.05 11.00
CA GLY A 105 0.30 15.70 10.68
C GLY A 105 -0.87 14.75 10.38
N ASP A 106 -0.65 13.43 10.49
CA ASP A 106 -1.63 12.36 10.26
C ASP A 106 -2.24 12.33 8.84
N TYR A 107 -2.89 11.21 8.52
CA TYR A 107 -3.62 11.03 7.26
C TYR A 107 -5.11 11.30 7.44
N THR A 108 -5.67 12.07 6.51
CA THR A 108 -7.08 12.49 6.55
C THR A 108 -7.97 11.62 5.66
N GLY A 109 -7.37 10.90 4.72
CA GLY A 109 -8.03 10.09 3.71
C GLY A 109 -8.59 8.76 4.19
N THR A 110 -9.78 8.42 3.71
CA THR A 110 -10.40 7.09 3.87
C THR A 110 -10.06 6.13 2.71
N GLY A 111 -9.23 6.56 1.76
CA GLY A 111 -8.90 5.75 0.59
C GLY A 111 -7.96 4.59 0.91
N ILE A 112 -7.87 3.66 -0.03
CA ILE A 112 -7.07 2.44 0.08
C ILE A 112 -5.63 2.78 -0.29
N TRP A 113 -4.68 2.28 0.50
CA TRP A 113 -3.27 2.50 0.23
C TRP A 113 -2.79 1.73 -1.01
N SER A 114 -2.10 2.45 -1.89
CA SER A 114 -1.34 1.94 -3.02
C SER A 114 0.13 2.29 -2.78
N LEU A 115 0.99 1.28 -2.75
CA LEU A 115 2.41 1.44 -2.51
C LEU A 115 3.20 0.82 -3.66
N VAL A 116 4.37 1.40 -3.95
CA VAL A 116 5.31 0.83 -4.90
C VAL A 116 6.76 1.06 -4.46
N PRO A 117 7.62 0.02 -4.53
CA PRO A 117 9.06 0.21 -4.29
C PRO A 117 9.73 0.86 -5.50
N TRP A 118 10.78 1.64 -5.23
CA TRP A 118 11.63 2.26 -6.24
C TRP A 118 13.08 2.36 -5.72
N GLY A 119 13.92 1.41 -6.14
CA GLY A 119 15.25 1.26 -5.54
C GLY A 119 15.13 0.98 -4.05
N GLU A 120 15.68 1.85 -3.21
CA GLU A 120 15.56 1.79 -1.74
C GLU A 120 14.41 2.64 -1.18
N TRP A 121 13.66 3.34 -2.04
CA TRP A 121 12.54 4.18 -1.63
C TRP A 121 11.22 3.45 -1.80
N VAL A 122 10.21 3.93 -1.08
CA VAL A 122 8.82 3.49 -1.27
C VAL A 122 7.97 4.72 -1.50
N LEU A 123 7.14 4.67 -2.54
CA LEU A 123 6.09 5.66 -2.75
C LEU A 123 4.78 5.08 -2.23
N ALA A 124 4.00 5.93 -1.57
CA ALA A 124 2.69 5.55 -1.04
C ALA A 124 1.65 6.62 -1.37
N THR A 125 0.45 6.20 -1.72
CA THR A 125 -0.68 7.08 -1.91
C THR A 125 -1.98 6.43 -1.42
N ASN A 126 -2.96 7.26 -1.05
CA ASN A 126 -4.27 6.80 -0.58
C ASN A 126 -5.44 7.48 -1.32
N GLY A 127 -5.18 8.19 -2.42
CA GLY A 127 -6.21 8.88 -3.21
C GLY A 127 -6.81 10.15 -2.61
N VAL A 128 -6.36 10.59 -1.43
CA VAL A 128 -6.94 11.77 -0.76
C VAL A 128 -5.87 12.69 -0.19
N ASP A 129 -4.88 12.14 0.50
CA ASP A 129 -3.73 12.89 0.98
C ASP A 129 -2.68 13.00 -0.15
N PRO A 130 -1.76 13.99 -0.07
CA PRO A 130 -0.65 14.09 -1.01
C PRO A 130 0.15 12.78 -1.10
N PRO A 131 0.80 12.48 -2.24
CA PRO A 131 1.68 11.32 -2.35
C PRO A 131 2.84 11.42 -1.37
N GLN A 132 3.22 10.28 -0.81
CA GLN A 132 4.24 10.14 0.21
C GLN A 132 5.46 9.39 -0.33
N VAL A 133 6.63 9.67 0.21
CA VAL A 133 7.86 8.92 -0.05
C VAL A 133 8.55 8.55 1.25
N TYR A 134 9.06 7.33 1.32
CA TYR A 134 9.87 6.81 2.42
C TYR A 134 11.28 6.49 1.93
N GLY A 135 12.28 6.72 2.80
CA GLY A 135 13.70 6.44 2.52
C GLY A 135 14.43 7.58 1.80
N HIS A 136 13.79 8.75 1.65
CA HIS A 136 14.41 9.93 1.06
C HIS A 136 15.50 10.49 2.01
N PRO A 137 16.61 11.07 1.50
CA PRO A 137 17.65 11.64 2.37
C PRO A 137 17.19 12.72 3.37
N ASP A 138 16.07 13.38 3.09
CA ASP A 138 15.49 14.39 3.99
C ASP A 138 14.84 13.76 5.24
N ASP A 139 14.28 12.56 5.08
CA ASP A 139 13.77 11.75 6.18
C ASP A 139 13.86 10.26 5.84
N VAL A 140 14.76 9.58 6.55
CA VAL A 140 15.06 8.16 6.35
C VAL A 140 14.21 7.25 7.24
N ASN A 141 13.51 7.81 8.22
CA ASN A 141 12.78 7.04 9.24
C ASN A 141 11.27 7.10 9.06
N ASP A 142 10.75 8.20 8.52
CA ASP A 142 9.32 8.40 8.32
C ASP A 142 8.99 8.70 6.86
N PHE A 143 7.74 8.46 6.48
CA PHE A 143 7.21 8.96 5.23
C PHE A 143 7.12 10.50 5.28
N ILE A 144 7.44 11.15 4.16
CA ILE A 144 7.23 12.58 3.96
C ILE A 144 6.41 12.82 2.71
N ASP A 145 5.73 13.96 2.66
CA ASP A 145 5.07 14.40 1.43
C ASP A 145 6.10 14.50 0.30
N LEU A 146 5.87 13.81 -0.79
CA LEU A 146 6.81 13.74 -1.91
C LEU A 146 7.10 15.14 -2.47
N TYR A 147 6.11 16.03 -2.52
CA TYR A 147 6.32 17.41 -2.99
C TYR A 147 7.22 18.25 -2.08
N ASN A 148 7.41 17.85 -0.80
CA ASN A 148 8.31 18.51 0.14
C ASN A 148 9.74 17.97 0.06
N ALA A 149 9.95 16.82 -0.59
CA ALA A 149 11.27 16.21 -0.70
C ALA A 149 12.19 17.02 -1.62
N THR A 150 13.41 17.27 -1.16
CA THR A 150 14.45 18.04 -1.84
C THR A 150 14.75 17.45 -3.21
N GLY A 151 14.70 18.29 -4.24
CA GLY A 151 14.93 17.88 -5.63
C GLY A 151 13.67 17.43 -6.37
N VAL A 152 12.54 17.26 -5.68
CA VAL A 152 11.27 16.96 -6.34
C VAL A 152 10.75 18.18 -7.10
N THR A 153 10.34 17.97 -8.34
CA THR A 153 9.82 19.02 -9.24
C THR A 153 8.61 18.53 -10.02
N GLY A 154 7.67 19.44 -10.32
CA GLY A 154 6.47 19.14 -11.11
C GLY A 154 5.28 18.58 -10.32
N LEU A 155 5.39 18.55 -9.00
CA LEU A 155 4.34 18.18 -8.06
C LEU A 155 4.00 19.35 -7.14
N LEU A 156 2.74 19.45 -6.74
CA LEU A 156 2.22 20.48 -5.84
C LEU A 156 1.60 19.87 -4.58
N ALA A 157 1.46 20.68 -3.53
CA ALA A 157 0.88 20.26 -2.25
C ALA A 157 -0.57 19.76 -2.34
N GLY A 158 -1.29 20.13 -3.39
CA GLY A 158 -2.67 19.68 -3.64
C GLY A 158 -2.79 18.47 -4.57
N ASP A 159 -1.67 17.95 -5.09
CA ASP A 159 -1.71 16.80 -5.99
C ASP A 159 -2.05 15.54 -5.19
N THR A 160 -3.09 14.83 -5.60
CA THR A 160 -3.52 13.56 -5.00
C THR A 160 -3.50 12.47 -6.06
N TRP A 161 -3.06 11.27 -5.72
CA TRP A 161 -2.99 10.13 -6.65
C TRP A 161 -3.82 8.98 -6.13
N GLU A 162 -4.73 8.41 -6.92
CA GLU A 162 -5.48 7.24 -6.46
C GLU A 162 -4.62 5.97 -6.45
N LEU A 163 -3.78 5.82 -7.48
CA LEU A 163 -2.92 4.66 -7.66
C LEU A 163 -1.52 5.09 -8.06
N VAL A 164 -0.52 4.39 -7.52
CA VAL A 164 0.86 4.50 -7.95
C VAL A 164 1.33 3.12 -8.43
N THR A 165 2.09 3.10 -9.53
CA THR A 165 2.70 1.88 -10.05
C THR A 165 4.06 2.18 -10.66
N ALA A 166 4.89 1.16 -10.80
CA ALA A 166 6.24 1.26 -11.35
C ALA A 166 6.36 0.36 -12.56
N THR A 167 7.07 0.86 -13.55
CA THR A 167 7.75 0.04 -14.57
C THR A 167 9.23 -0.02 -14.21
N GLN A 168 10.03 -0.71 -15.01
CA GLN A 168 11.47 -0.80 -14.76
C GLN A 168 12.17 0.57 -14.73
N ALA A 169 11.68 1.53 -15.53
CA ALA A 169 12.33 2.82 -15.75
C ALA A 169 11.53 4.03 -15.23
N PHE A 170 10.21 3.88 -15.00
CA PHE A 170 9.33 4.99 -14.67
C PHE A 170 8.38 4.65 -13.53
N ILE A 171 8.07 5.65 -12.70
CA ILE A 171 6.90 5.62 -11.82
C ILE A 171 5.75 6.32 -12.52
N PHE A 172 4.57 5.70 -12.44
CA PHE A 172 3.31 6.25 -12.92
C PHE A 172 2.41 6.59 -11.75
N ALA A 173 1.93 7.83 -11.73
CA ALA A 173 0.86 8.30 -10.87
C ALA A 173 -0.43 8.34 -11.71
N LEU A 174 -1.45 7.62 -11.26
CA LEU A 174 -2.71 7.44 -11.99
C LEU A 174 -3.87 8.09 -11.23
N ASN A 175 -4.87 8.53 -11.99
CA ASN A 175 -6.05 9.23 -11.49
C ASN A 175 -5.66 10.42 -10.60
N MET A 176 -4.80 11.27 -11.16
CA MET A 176 -4.41 12.53 -10.56
C MET A 176 -5.54 13.56 -10.71
N ASP A 177 -5.58 14.49 -9.77
CA ASP A 177 -6.54 15.61 -9.63
C ASP A 177 -7.99 15.21 -9.28
N PHE A 178 -8.80 16.19 -8.89
CA PHE A 178 -10.20 16.00 -8.47
C PHE A 178 -11.11 15.33 -9.51
N ASN A 179 -10.73 15.39 -10.79
CA ASN A 179 -11.50 14.78 -11.88
C ASN A 179 -11.07 13.35 -12.23
N ASN A 180 -10.05 12.80 -11.53
CA ASN A 180 -9.56 11.42 -11.64
C ASN A 180 -9.32 10.96 -13.09
N GLN A 181 -8.70 11.83 -13.89
CA GLN A 181 -8.51 11.61 -15.32
C GLN A 181 -7.08 11.89 -15.78
N ALA A 182 -6.28 12.56 -14.96
CA ALA A 182 -4.89 12.79 -15.30
C ALA A 182 -4.03 11.59 -14.89
N PHE A 183 -2.96 11.36 -15.64
CA PHE A 183 -1.85 10.55 -15.17
C PHE A 183 -0.55 11.28 -15.49
N LYS A 184 0.45 11.07 -14.65
CA LYS A 184 1.81 11.57 -14.88
C LYS A 184 2.81 10.43 -14.69
N TRP A 185 3.96 10.57 -15.30
CA TRP A 185 5.10 9.70 -15.04
C TRP A 185 6.36 10.49 -14.78
N SER A 186 7.21 9.96 -13.89
CA SER A 186 8.52 10.51 -13.60
C SER A 186 9.42 10.44 -14.83
N THR A 187 10.55 11.15 -14.82
CA THR A 187 11.61 10.88 -15.80
C THR A 187 12.23 9.50 -15.54
N GLU A 188 12.87 8.96 -16.57
CA GLU A 188 13.61 7.69 -16.50
C GLU A 188 14.61 7.68 -15.33
N ASP A 189 14.57 6.60 -14.55
CA ASP A 189 15.46 6.31 -13.43
C ASP A 189 15.52 7.39 -12.33
N ASN A 190 14.57 8.33 -12.31
CA ASN A 190 14.54 9.41 -11.32
C ASN A 190 13.11 9.82 -10.94
N VAL A 191 12.68 9.34 -9.77
CA VAL A 191 11.35 9.60 -9.20
C VAL A 191 11.16 11.02 -8.66
N GLN A 192 12.16 11.88 -8.70
CA GLN A 192 12.04 13.26 -8.22
C GLN A 192 11.57 14.21 -9.32
N VAL A 193 11.76 13.87 -10.60
CA VAL A 193 11.47 14.79 -11.71
C VAL A 193 10.19 14.37 -12.42
N TRP A 194 9.12 15.15 -12.20
CA TRP A 194 7.79 14.93 -12.80
C TRP A 194 7.39 16.03 -13.78
N ASN A 195 8.09 17.17 -13.76
CA ASN A 195 7.81 18.25 -14.68
C ASN A 195 8.32 17.90 -16.09
N PRO A 196 7.46 17.86 -17.12
CA PRO A 196 7.90 17.56 -18.48
C PRO A 196 8.80 18.67 -19.01
N LEU A 197 9.98 18.32 -19.51
CA LEU A 197 10.94 19.22 -20.14
C LEU A 197 11.47 18.60 -21.43
N PRO A 198 11.89 19.40 -22.43
CA PRO A 198 12.49 18.86 -23.66
C PRO A 198 13.76 18.01 -23.45
N SER A 199 14.39 18.13 -22.29
CA SER A 199 15.62 17.42 -21.91
C SER A 199 15.38 16.20 -21.02
N ASN A 200 14.15 15.85 -20.69
CA ASN A 200 13.83 14.72 -19.83
C ASN A 200 12.73 13.85 -20.48
N GLN A 201 12.39 12.76 -19.79
CA GLN A 201 11.37 11.83 -20.25
C GLN A 201 10.13 11.84 -19.34
N ALA A 202 10.04 12.82 -18.43
CA ALA A 202 8.84 13.02 -17.64
C ALA A 202 7.69 13.46 -18.54
N GLY A 203 6.48 13.09 -18.18
CA GLY A 203 5.33 13.44 -19.00
C GLY A 203 4.01 13.29 -18.26
N ASP A 204 2.99 13.79 -18.93
CA ASP A 204 1.63 13.83 -18.43
C ASP A 204 0.64 13.53 -19.56
N GLY A 205 -0.55 13.11 -19.16
CA GLY A 205 -1.61 12.77 -20.09
C GLY A 205 -2.95 12.68 -19.40
N VAL A 206 -3.99 12.54 -20.21
CA VAL A 206 -5.35 12.31 -19.74
C VAL A 206 -5.78 10.92 -20.20
N ALA A 207 -6.22 10.11 -19.24
CA ALA A 207 -6.83 8.82 -19.48
C ALA A 207 -8.21 8.80 -18.83
N ARG A 208 -9.21 8.31 -19.56
CA ARG A 208 -10.55 8.15 -18.98
C ARG A 208 -10.51 7.00 -17.99
N ASN A 209 -10.75 7.31 -16.72
CA ASN A 209 -10.98 6.26 -15.74
C ASN A 209 -12.37 5.62 -15.93
N LEU A 210 -12.43 4.30 -15.81
CA LEU A 210 -13.65 3.50 -15.90
C LEU A 210 -13.98 2.98 -14.50
N TYR A 211 -14.67 3.81 -13.71
CA TYR A 211 -15.24 3.38 -12.42
C TYR A 211 -16.48 2.48 -12.58
N SER A 212 -17.03 2.38 -13.79
CA SER A 212 -18.16 1.50 -14.08
C SER A 212 -17.68 0.08 -14.36
N GLU A 213 -18.48 -0.90 -13.96
CA GLU A 213 -18.36 -2.27 -14.45
C GLU A 213 -18.28 -2.26 -15.99
N ILE A 214 -17.43 -3.13 -16.55
CA ILE A 214 -17.40 -3.33 -18.01
C ILE A 214 -18.67 -4.10 -18.37
N ILE A 215 -19.73 -3.37 -18.69
CA ILE A 215 -21.06 -3.94 -18.96
C ILE A 215 -21.11 -4.67 -20.33
N ALA A 216 -20.22 -4.31 -21.26
CA ALA A 216 -20.10 -5.00 -22.53
C ALA A 216 -18.72 -4.77 -23.17
N VAL A 217 -18.16 -5.83 -23.75
CA VAL A 217 -17.00 -5.77 -24.66
C VAL A 217 -17.55 -6.03 -26.06
N SER A 218 -17.50 -5.03 -26.94
CA SER A 218 -17.83 -5.21 -28.35
C SER A 218 -16.55 -5.43 -29.13
N ALA A 219 -16.54 -6.41 -30.03
CA ALA A 219 -15.39 -6.65 -30.90
C ALA A 219 -15.13 -5.41 -31.77
N LEU A 220 -13.89 -4.93 -31.78
CA LEU A 220 -13.48 -3.94 -32.77
C LEU A 220 -13.45 -4.65 -34.13
N ALA A 221 -14.18 -4.10 -35.11
CA ALA A 221 -14.17 -4.55 -36.50
C ALA A 221 -14.45 -6.06 -36.71
N ASN A 222 -15.51 -6.62 -36.13
CA ASN A 222 -15.94 -8.01 -36.38
C ASN A 222 -14.84 -9.08 -36.13
N GLY A 223 -13.91 -8.83 -35.20
CA GLY A 223 -12.90 -9.82 -34.82
C GLY A 223 -11.73 -9.94 -35.80
N LEU A 224 -11.12 -8.80 -36.17
CA LEU A 224 -9.81 -8.79 -36.82
C LEU A 224 -8.70 -9.20 -35.85
#